data_AF-A0A1H9VB82-F1
#
_entry.id   AF-A0A1H9VB82-F1
#
_cell.length_a   1.000
_cell.length_b   1.000
_cell.length_c   1.000
_cell.angle_alpha   90.00
_cell.angle_beta   90.00
_cell.angle_gamma   90.00
#
_symmetry.space_group_name_H-M   'P 1'
#
loop_
_entity.id
_entity.type
_entity.pdbx_description
1 polymer ?
#
loop_
_entity_poly.entity_id
_entity_poly.type
_entity_poly.pdbx_seq_one_letter_code
_entity_poly.pdbx_strand_id
1 'polypeptide(L)'
;MKRDGKPTLWELYLTKEIGIEFKACLYFFAFLFYYCVYRIINGVYDASILHMTELILICYVIGYVQVYLLWNFDEADKLGVREVIGMVICTAAYCVSSWLCDWFSRDLLVTLLFAAYILLVYFCVYLIYKYKRIIDDKKLNEDLKLFQAHHKKSE
;
A
#
# COMPACT_ATOMS: atom_id res chain seq x y z
N MET A 1 17.12 -33.62 -6.95
CA MET A 1 15.91 -33.39 -6.13
C MET A 1 14.98 -32.49 -6.96
N LYS A 2 13.89 -33.03 -7.51
CA LYS A 2 12.92 -32.24 -8.28
C LYS A 2 12.32 -31.20 -7.33
N ARG A 3 12.70 -29.92 -7.49
CA ARG A 3 11.97 -28.81 -6.88
C ARG A 3 10.65 -28.71 -7.65
N ASP A 4 9.60 -29.32 -7.13
CA ASP A 4 8.24 -29.03 -7.59
C ASP A 4 8.09 -27.50 -7.58
N GLY A 5 7.75 -26.90 -8.73
CA GLY A 5 7.68 -25.45 -8.94
C GLY A 5 6.55 -24.74 -8.18
N LYS A 6 6.11 -25.29 -7.03
CA LYS A 6 5.11 -24.68 -6.16
C LYS A 6 5.82 -23.97 -5.02
N PRO A 7 5.50 -22.69 -4.76
CA PRO A 7 6.09 -21.95 -3.65
C PRO A 7 5.74 -22.64 -2.33
N THR A 8 6.73 -22.73 -1.44
CA THR A 8 6.55 -23.26 -0.09
C THR A 8 5.67 -22.33 0.74
N LEU A 9 5.03 -22.86 1.79
CA LEU A 9 4.23 -22.05 2.72
C LEU A 9 5.04 -20.91 3.35
N TRP A 10 6.34 -21.13 3.57
CA TRP A 10 7.27 -20.12 4.05
C TRP A 10 7.50 -19.01 3.02
N GLU A 11 7.76 -19.36 1.76
CA GLU A 11 7.95 -18.37 0.69
C GLU A 11 6.68 -17.53 0.44
N LEU A 12 5.50 -18.15 0.55
CA LEU A 12 4.22 -17.43 0.47
C LEU A 12 4.01 -16.46 1.63
N TYR A 13 4.37 -16.88 2.86
CA TYR A 13 4.32 -16.00 4.03
C TYR A 13 5.30 -14.83 3.88
N LEU A 14 6.56 -15.11 3.51
CA LEU A 14 7.60 -14.11 3.35
C LEU A 14 7.24 -13.07 2.26
N THR A 15 6.62 -13.52 1.18
CA THR A 15 6.14 -12.63 0.11
C THR A 15 5.05 -11.67 0.61
N LYS A 16 4.14 -12.15 1.46
CA LYS A 16 3.12 -11.30 2.08
C LYS A 16 3.72 -10.29 3.05
N GLU A 17 4.66 -10.73 3.88
CA GLU A 17 5.34 -9.89 4.87
C GLU A 17 6.13 -8.77 4.20
N ILE A 18 6.90 -9.09 3.16
CA ILE A 18 7.57 -8.08 2.31
C ILE A 18 6.55 -7.10 1.71
N GLY A 19 5.42 -7.59 1.22
CA GLY A 19 4.35 -6.74 0.69
C GLY A 19 3.79 -5.77 1.73
N ILE A 20 3.63 -6.20 2.98
CA ILE A 20 3.17 -5.34 4.09
C ILE A 20 4.21 -4.26 4.38
N GLU A 21 5.49 -4.63 4.50
CA GLU A 21 6.59 -3.70 4.76
C GLU A 21 6.65 -2.56 3.73
N PHE A 22 6.55 -2.90 2.44
CA PHE A 22 6.54 -1.90 1.37
C PHE A 22 5.34 -0.96 1.46
N LYS A 23 4.15 -1.48 1.75
CA LYS A 23 2.92 -0.68 1.87
C LYS A 23 2.98 0.25 3.08
N ALA A 24 3.39 -0.28 4.24
CA ALA A 24 3.53 0.50 5.46
C ALA A 24 4.51 1.66 5.26
N CYS A 25 5.67 1.40 4.65
CA CYS A 25 6.65 2.44 4.33
C CYS A 25 6.11 3.49 3.35
N LEU A 26 5.42 3.05 2.29
CA LEU A 26 4.87 3.95 1.28
C LEU A 26 3.79 4.88 1.86
N TYR A 27 2.86 4.31 2.62
CA TYR A 27 1.81 5.09 3.27
C TYR A 27 2.36 6.00 4.36
N PHE A 28 3.28 5.50 5.18
CA PHE A 28 3.98 6.33 6.17
C PHE A 28 4.63 7.55 5.54
N PHE A 29 5.38 7.38 4.45
CA PHE A 29 6.04 8.50 3.79
C PHE A 29 5.04 9.51 3.22
N ALA A 30 3.95 9.03 2.59
CA ALA A 30 2.90 9.90 2.07
C ALA A 30 2.20 10.70 3.19
N PHE A 31 1.86 10.04 4.30
CA PHE A 31 1.18 10.71 5.42
C PHE A 31 2.10 11.63 6.19
N LEU A 32 3.37 11.26 6.33
CA LEU A 32 4.39 12.13 6.91
C LEU A 32 4.57 13.39 6.07
N PHE A 33 4.59 13.27 4.73
CA PHE A 33 4.63 14.41 3.84
C PHE A 33 3.43 15.35 4.07
N TYR A 34 2.22 14.80 4.14
CA TYR A 34 1.02 15.58 4.44
C TYR A 34 1.14 16.31 5.80
N TYR A 35 1.58 15.60 6.83
CA TYR A 35 1.79 16.17 8.17
C TYR A 35 2.81 17.31 8.16
N CYS A 36 3.94 17.14 7.48
CA CYS A 36 4.95 18.19 7.33
C CYS A 36 4.39 19.42 6.59
N VAL A 37 3.61 19.23 5.53
CA VAL A 37 2.95 20.34 4.82
C VAL A 37 1.99 21.09 5.74
N TYR A 38 1.17 20.36 6.51
CA TYR A 38 0.29 20.97 7.51
C TYR A 38 1.07 21.80 8.55
N ARG A 39 2.18 21.29 9.07
CA ARG A 39 3.04 22.00 10.04
C ARG A 39 3.63 23.28 9.43
N ILE A 40 4.14 23.20 8.19
CA ILE A 40 4.70 24.34 7.46
C ILE A 40 3.65 25.43 7.24
N ILE A 41 2.42 25.07 6.85
CA ILE A 41 1.33 26.04 6.63
C ILE A 41 1.01 26.80 7.93
N ASN A 42 1.12 26.14 9.08
CA ASN A 42 0.93 26.77 10.39
C ASN A 42 2.18 27.50 10.92
N GLY A 43 3.25 27.61 10.11
CA GLY A 43 4.49 28.30 10.49
C GLY A 43 5.39 27.52 11.45
N VAL A 44 5.13 26.21 11.63
CA VAL A 44 5.87 25.35 12.55
C VAL A 44 6.81 24.45 11.74
N TYR A 45 8.11 24.55 11.96
CA TYR A 45 9.13 23.82 11.20
C TYR A 45 9.74 22.63 11.95
N ASP A 46 9.38 22.44 13.23
CA ASP A 46 9.67 21.20 13.95
C ASP A 46 8.58 20.16 13.69
N ALA A 47 8.94 18.88 13.76
CA ALA A 47 8.01 17.76 13.73
C ALA A 47 8.21 16.95 15.02
N SER A 48 7.12 16.71 15.76
CA SER A 48 7.17 15.88 16.97
C SER A 48 7.53 14.43 16.62
N ILE A 49 8.62 13.93 17.21
CA ILE A 49 9.07 12.54 17.05
C ILE A 49 7.96 11.57 17.48
N LEU A 50 7.19 11.92 18.50
CA LEU A 50 6.09 11.11 19.00
C LEU A 50 5.03 10.89 17.92
N HIS A 51 4.65 11.95 17.19
CA HIS A 51 3.68 11.85 16.10
C HIS A 51 4.22 10.98 14.96
N MET A 52 5.52 11.06 14.65
CA MET A 52 6.14 10.20 13.63
C MET A 52 6.12 8.73 14.06
N THR A 53 6.37 8.44 15.34
CA THR A 53 6.29 7.09 15.91
C THR A 53 4.87 6.52 15.85
N GLU A 54 3.87 7.32 16.21
CA GLU A 54 2.46 6.90 16.11
C GLU A 54 2.06 6.65 14.65
N LEU A 55 2.45 7.54 13.74
CA LEU A 55 2.21 7.41 12.30
C LEU A 55 2.74 6.09 11.74
N ILE A 56 4.01 5.77 12.00
CA ILE A 56 4.60 4.53 11.48
C ILE A 56 3.94 3.29 12.10
N LEU A 57 3.66 3.30 13.41
CA LEU A 57 2.98 2.18 14.08
C LEU A 57 1.57 1.95 13.53
N ILE A 58 0.80 3.01 13.33
CA ILE A 58 -0.56 2.92 12.77
C ILE A 58 -0.52 2.44 11.32
N CYS A 59 0.44 2.90 10.51
CA CYS A 59 0.65 2.41 9.15
C CYS A 59 0.95 0.91 9.13
N TYR A 60 1.75 0.40 10.07
CA TYR A 60 1.99 -1.04 10.21
C TYR A 60 0.71 -1.78 10.59
N VAL A 61 0.04 -1.37 11.66
CA VAL A 61 -1.18 -2.04 12.14
C VAL A 61 -2.25 -2.09 11.04
N ILE A 62 -2.50 -0.97 10.37
CA ILE A 62 -3.47 -0.93 9.28
C ILE A 62 -2.99 -1.70 8.06
N GLY A 63 -1.68 -1.73 7.78
CA GLY A 63 -1.08 -2.58 6.75
C GLY A 63 -1.36 -4.07 7.00
N TYR A 64 -1.16 -4.54 8.23
CA TYR A 64 -1.52 -5.91 8.62
C TYR A 64 -3.02 -6.19 8.46
N VAL A 65 -3.88 -5.26 8.91
CA VAL A 65 -5.34 -5.38 8.73
C VAL A 65 -5.70 -5.43 7.24
N GLN A 66 -5.07 -4.60 6.41
CA GLN A 66 -5.32 -4.54 4.98
C GLN A 66 -4.99 -5.86 4.27
N VAL A 67 -3.85 -6.48 4.60
CA VAL A 67 -3.40 -7.72 3.96
C VAL A 67 -4.11 -8.96 4.48
N TYR A 68 -4.36 -9.05 5.80
CA TYR A 68 -4.93 -10.26 6.41
C TYR A 68 -6.47 -10.24 6.55
N LEU A 69 -7.09 -9.07 6.77
CA LEU A 69 -8.54 -8.95 6.98
C LEU A 69 -9.28 -8.40 5.74
N LEU A 70 -8.67 -7.51 4.96
CA LEU A 70 -9.35 -6.81 3.85
C LEU A 70 -8.97 -7.32 2.46
N TRP A 71 -8.61 -8.61 2.34
CA TRP A 71 -8.34 -9.28 1.06
C TRP A 71 -7.29 -8.61 0.16
N ASN A 72 -6.41 -7.77 0.72
CA ASN A 72 -5.34 -7.11 -0.02
C ASN A 72 -5.86 -6.27 -1.21
N PHE A 73 -6.86 -5.42 -0.95
CA PHE A 73 -7.63 -4.69 -1.97
C PHE A 73 -6.80 -3.90 -2.98
N ASP A 74 -5.61 -3.44 -2.59
CA ASP A 74 -4.71 -2.65 -3.44
C ASP A 74 -4.00 -3.47 -4.51
N GLU A 75 -3.97 -4.80 -4.36
CA GLU A 75 -3.47 -5.74 -5.36
C GLU A 75 -4.61 -6.39 -6.17
N ALA A 76 -5.87 -6.04 -5.89
CA ALA A 76 -7.02 -6.61 -6.58
C ALA A 76 -7.01 -6.28 -8.09
N ASP A 77 -7.42 -7.25 -8.91
CA ASP A 77 -7.45 -7.14 -10.39
C ASP A 77 -8.44 -6.06 -10.87
N LYS A 78 -9.54 -5.90 -10.13
CA LYS A 78 -10.57 -4.91 -10.40
C LYS A 78 -10.94 -4.19 -9.10
N LEU A 79 -11.15 -2.87 -9.19
CA LEU A 79 -11.82 -2.11 -8.15
C LEU A 79 -13.30 -2.49 -8.14
N GLY A 80 -13.65 -3.52 -7.38
CA GLY A 80 -15.03 -3.86 -7.07
C GLY A 80 -15.54 -3.07 -5.86
N VAL A 81 -16.80 -3.33 -5.52
CA VAL A 81 -17.46 -2.69 -4.36
C VAL A 81 -16.78 -3.09 -3.05
N ARG A 82 -16.24 -4.32 -2.96
CA ARG A 82 -15.57 -4.83 -1.74
C ARG A 82 -14.27 -4.09 -1.46
N GLU A 83 -13.51 -3.81 -2.51
CA GLU A 83 -12.24 -3.09 -2.47
C GLU A 83 -12.45 -1.62 -2.08
N VAL A 84 -13.50 -0.99 -2.62
CA VAL A 84 -13.88 0.38 -2.25
C VAL A 84 -14.31 0.45 -0.78
N ILE A 85 -15.08 -0.52 -0.28
CA ILE A 85 -15.42 -0.61 1.14
C ILE A 85 -14.15 -0.74 1.99
N GLY A 86 -13.20 -1.59 1.59
CA GLY A 86 -11.92 -1.75 2.27
C GLY A 86 -11.12 -0.43 2.35
N MET A 87 -11.03 0.29 1.24
CA MET A 87 -10.39 1.63 1.22
C MET A 87 -11.07 2.62 2.17
N VAL A 88 -12.41 2.65 2.18
CA VAL A 88 -13.17 3.56 3.06
C VAL A 88 -12.96 3.20 4.52
N ILE A 89 -12.95 1.91 4.88
CA ILE A 89 -12.70 1.45 6.25
C ILE A 89 -11.28 1.83 6.71
N CYS A 90 -10.26 1.60 5.88
CA CYS A 90 -8.89 1.99 6.22
C CYS A 90 -8.77 3.51 6.38
N THR A 91 -9.34 4.29 5.46
CA THR A 91 -9.35 5.76 5.56
C THR A 91 -10.03 6.22 6.84
N ALA A 92 -11.18 5.63 7.20
CA ALA A 92 -11.86 5.94 8.45
C ALA A 92 -11.00 5.60 9.68
N ALA A 93 -10.29 4.46 9.66
CA ALA A 93 -9.37 4.09 10.73
C ALA A 93 -8.21 5.09 10.88
N TYR A 94 -7.64 5.59 9.78
CA TYR A 94 -6.63 6.65 9.82
C TYR A 94 -7.18 7.98 10.33
N CYS A 95 -8.39 8.38 9.93
CA CYS A 95 -9.04 9.58 10.45
C CYS A 95 -9.31 9.50 11.95
N VAL A 96 -9.81 8.35 12.43
CA VAL A 96 -10.03 8.11 13.86
C VAL A 96 -8.71 8.17 14.63
N SER A 97 -7.67 7.52 14.12
CA SER A 97 -6.35 7.53 14.74
C SER A 97 -5.76 8.94 14.81
N SER A 98 -5.90 9.71 13.72
CA SER A 98 -5.47 11.11 13.68
C SER A 98 -6.19 11.99 14.70
N TRP A 99 -7.46 11.70 15.00
CA TRP A 99 -8.23 12.45 15.99
C TRP A 99 -7.88 12.06 17.43
N LEU A 100 -7.63 10.76 17.67
CA LEU A 100 -7.20 10.23 18.97
C LEU A 100 -5.79 10.72 19.35
N CYS A 101 -4.88 10.71 18.38
CA CYS A 101 -3.48 11.13 18.58
C CYS A 101 -3.25 12.63 18.36
N ASP A 102 -4.31 13.41 18.11
CA ASP A 102 -4.28 14.88 17.98
C ASP A 102 -3.30 15.44 16.93
N TRP A 103 -3.12 14.73 15.81
CA TRP A 103 -2.11 15.09 14.80
C TRP A 103 -2.36 16.43 14.09
N PHE A 104 -3.63 16.85 13.99
CA PHE A 104 -4.05 18.04 13.26
C PHE A 104 -4.85 19.02 14.12
N SER A 105 -4.59 19.06 15.43
CA SER A 105 -5.30 19.94 16.38
C SER A 105 -6.83 19.75 16.35
N ARG A 106 -7.29 18.54 16.01
CA ARG A 106 -8.70 18.15 15.79
C ARG A 106 -9.47 19.03 14.78
N ASP A 107 -8.77 19.70 13.87
CA ASP A 107 -9.40 20.48 12.82
C ASP A 107 -10.10 19.55 11.81
N LEU A 108 -11.41 19.75 11.66
CA LEU A 108 -12.27 18.97 10.78
C LEU A 108 -11.91 19.13 9.31
N LEU A 109 -11.51 20.33 8.88
CA LEU A 109 -11.16 20.61 7.49
C LEU A 109 -9.86 19.92 7.13
N VAL A 110 -8.85 19.99 8.00
CA VAL A 110 -7.57 19.31 7.80
C VAL A 110 -7.75 17.79 7.79
N THR A 111 -8.56 17.26 8.71
CA THR A 111 -8.86 15.82 8.75
C THR A 111 -9.60 15.36 7.48
N LEU A 112 -10.49 16.17 6.94
CA LEU A 112 -11.20 15.87 5.68
C LEU A 112 -10.26 15.93 4.47
N LEU A 113 -9.37 16.93 4.41
CA LEU A 113 -8.33 17.00 3.38
C LEU A 113 -7.36 15.81 3.48
N PHE A 114 -7.03 15.37 4.69
CA PHE A 114 -6.23 14.17 4.92
C PHE A 114 -6.95 12.92 4.42
N ALA A 115 -8.25 12.77 4.70
CA ALA A 115 -9.06 11.66 4.17
C ALA A 115 -9.06 11.63 2.63
N ALA A 116 -9.25 12.79 1.99
CA ALA A 116 -9.18 12.92 0.53
C ALA A 116 -7.78 12.57 0.00
N TYR A 117 -6.73 12.98 0.70
CA TYR A 117 -5.35 12.65 0.37
C TYR A 117 -5.07 11.14 0.47
N ILE A 118 -5.54 10.46 1.52
CA ILE A 118 -5.41 9.00 1.67
C ILE A 118 -6.07 8.28 0.48
N LEU A 119 -7.30 8.67 0.12
CA LEU A 119 -8.01 8.06 -1.02
C LEU A 119 -7.27 8.26 -2.34
N LEU A 120 -6.67 9.45 -2.53
CA LEU A 120 -5.83 9.72 -3.69
C LEU A 120 -4.59 8.82 -3.69
N VAL A 121 -3.91 8.65 -2.55
CA VAL A 121 -2.76 7.75 -2.40
C VAL A 121 -3.15 6.30 -2.73
N TYR A 122 -4.28 5.81 -2.23
CA TYR A 122 -4.78 4.48 -2.57
C TYR A 122 -5.06 4.33 -4.06
N PHE A 123 -5.67 5.34 -4.68
CA PHE A 123 -5.90 5.34 -6.12
C PHE A 123 -4.58 5.30 -6.91
N CYS A 124 -3.58 6.09 -6.50
CA CYS A 124 -2.25 6.06 -7.11
C CYS A 124 -1.59 4.69 -6.98
N VAL A 125 -1.61 4.09 -5.79
CA VAL A 125 -1.04 2.75 -5.55
C VAL A 125 -1.74 1.70 -6.41
N TYR A 126 -3.06 1.75 -6.50
CA TYR A 126 -3.83 0.87 -7.39
C TYR A 126 -3.38 1.00 -8.86
N LEU A 127 -3.19 2.23 -9.36
CA LEU A 127 -2.67 2.43 -10.72
C LEU A 127 -1.28 1.83 -10.90
N ILE A 128 -0.37 2.04 -9.94
CA ILE A 128 0.99 1.47 -9.99
C ILE A 128 0.93 -0.06 -10.10
N TYR A 129 0.12 -0.72 -9.26
CA TYR A 129 -0.04 -2.18 -9.31
C TYR A 129 -0.72 -2.66 -10.60
N LYS A 130 -1.67 -1.89 -11.14
CA LYS A 130 -2.31 -2.20 -12.42
C LYS A 130 -1.30 -2.16 -13.57
N TYR A 131 -0.49 -1.11 -13.66
CA TYR A 131 0.54 -1.01 -14.71
C TYR A 131 1.67 -2.02 -14.51
N LYS A 132 2.10 -2.27 -13.27
CA LYS A 132 3.10 -3.29 -12.96
C LYS A 132 2.69 -4.66 -13.49
N ARG A 133 1.43 -5.09 -13.24
CA ARG A 133 0.90 -6.35 -13.76
C ARG A 133 0.90 -6.42 -15.29
N ILE A 134 0.46 -5.35 -15.96
CA ILE A 134 0.47 -5.30 -17.43
C ILE A 134 1.90 -5.45 -17.99
N ILE A 135 2.90 -4.87 -17.33
CA ILE A 135 4.30 -4.98 -17.72
C ILE A 135 4.82 -6.41 -17.47
N ASP A 136 4.54 -6.97 -16.30
CA ASP A 136 4.96 -8.33 -15.93
C ASP A 136 4.33 -9.38 -16.87
N ASP A 137 3.05 -9.23 -17.22
CA ASP A 137 2.36 -10.10 -18.18
C ASP A 137 2.98 -10.04 -19.58
N LYS A 138 3.38 -8.85 -20.04
CA LYS A 138 4.08 -8.70 -21.34
C LYS A 138 5.43 -9.40 -21.31
N LYS A 139 6.20 -9.20 -20.25
CA LYS A 139 7.53 -9.81 -20.08
C LYS A 139 7.43 -11.34 -20.04
N LEU A 140 6.48 -11.87 -19.27
CA LEU A 140 6.26 -13.32 -19.20
C LEU A 140 5.92 -13.93 -20.56
N ASN A 141 5.10 -13.24 -21.36
CA ASN A 141 4.75 -13.67 -22.71
C ASN A 141 5.94 -13.62 -23.68
N GLU A 142 6.85 -12.66 -23.53
CA GLU A 142 8.10 -12.62 -24.31
C GLU A 142 9.04 -13.76 -23.94
N ASP A 143 9.22 -14.01 -22.64
CA ASP A 143 10.04 -15.12 -22.14
C ASP A 143 9.52 -16.47 -22.65
N LEU A 144 8.19 -16.69 -22.61
CA LEU A 144 7.54 -17.90 -23.16
C LEU A 144 7.82 -18.10 -24.66
N LYS A 145 7.77 -17.02 -25.46
CA LYS A 145 8.09 -17.08 -26.90
C LYS A 145 9.55 -17.45 -27.13
N LEU A 146 10.47 -16.91 -26.34
CA LEU A 146 11.89 -17.25 -26.41
C LEU A 146 12.13 -18.72 -26.05
N PHE A 147 11.50 -19.23 -24.99
CA PHE A 147 11.59 -20.65 -24.62
C PHE A 147 11.06 -21.59 -25.72
N GLN A 148 9.92 -21.28 -26.33
CA GLN A 148 9.37 -22.07 -27.44
C GLN A 148 10.26 -22.03 -28.68
N ALA A 149 10.85 -20.87 -29.01
CA ALA A 149 11.77 -20.73 -30.14
C ALA A 149 13.07 -21.51 -29.94
N HIS A 150 13.59 -21.58 -28.70
CA HIS A 150 14.77 -22.39 -28.37
C HIS A 150 14.49 -23.89 -28.46
N HIS A 151 13.34 -24.37 -27.98
CA HIS A 151 12.96 -25.78 -28.10
C HIS A 151 12.77 -26.22 -29.56
N LYS A 152 12.15 -25.37 -30.39
CA LYS A 152 11.93 -25.68 -31.81
C LYS A 152 13.20 -25.67 -32.68
N LYS A 153 14.30 -25.10 -32.17
CA LYS A 153 15.63 -25.12 -32.80
C LYS A 153 16.50 -26.30 -32.36
N SER A 154 16.08 -27.04 -31.33
CA SER A 154 16.81 -28.17 -30.75
C SER A 154 16.20 -29.55 -31.08
N GLU A 155 15.06 -29.57 -31.78
CA GLU A 155 14.60 -30.69 -32.62
C GLU A 155 15.09 -30.50 -34.07
#